data_AF-A0A542EEH6-F1
#
_entry.id   AF-A0A542EEH6-F1
#
_cell.length_a   1.000
_cell.length_b   1.000
_cell.length_c   1.000
_cell.angle_alpha   90.00
_cell.angle_beta   90.00
_cell.angle_gamma   90.00
#
_symmetry.space_group_name_H-M   'P 1'
#
loop_
_entity.id
_entity.type
_entity.pdbx_description
1 polymer ?
#
loop_
_entity_poly.entity_id
_entity_poly.type
_entity_poly.pdbx_seq_one_letter_code
_entity_poly.pdbx_strand_id
1 'polypeptide(L)'
;MTDVSDPIETTTIEETNDQGEAKEARCPVTHSAAADPDHNKRWWPNRLNIKILAKNSPARNPLGEEFDYVKAFEALDLAEVKKDIAHVMTDSKDWWPADFGTYAPFMIRMAWHAATAGSKVGVLTDREGALTNDFLVTLLDLETSWERGEGDLYNGKNATSGATFTGSRADLVFGANSELRAVAEVYASDDAREKFTRDFVDAWVKVMELDRFDLHR
;
A
#
# COMPACT_ATOMS: atom_id res chain seq x y z
N MET A 1 -37.67 37.75 -3.55
CA MET A 1 -36.42 37.90 -4.31
C MET A 1 -35.26 37.82 -3.33
N THR A 2 -34.84 36.60 -3.04
CA THR A 2 -33.53 36.25 -2.48
C THR A 2 -33.22 34.88 -3.06
N ASP A 3 -32.15 34.88 -3.85
CA ASP A 3 -31.69 33.83 -4.75
C ASP A 3 -31.11 32.67 -3.93
N VAL A 4 -31.62 31.46 -4.12
CA VAL A 4 -31.02 30.22 -3.59
C VAL A 4 -30.24 29.62 -4.75
N SER A 5 -29.10 30.26 -5.05
CA SER A 5 -28.17 29.85 -6.11
C SER A 5 -26.77 29.62 -5.52
N ASP A 6 -26.70 28.90 -4.41
CA ASP A 6 -25.45 28.25 -4.03
C ASP A 6 -25.48 26.83 -4.62
N PRO A 7 -24.62 26.51 -5.61
CA PRO A 7 -24.51 25.14 -6.08
C PRO A 7 -23.99 24.29 -4.93
N ILE A 8 -24.73 23.22 -4.60
CA ILE A 8 -24.21 22.15 -3.76
C ILE A 8 -22.95 21.64 -4.47
N GLU A 9 -21.78 21.92 -3.88
CA GLU A 9 -20.52 21.34 -4.30
C GLU A 9 -20.72 19.84 -4.29
N THR A 10 -20.81 19.27 -5.49
CA THR A 10 -20.90 17.84 -5.67
C THR A 10 -19.49 17.35 -5.42
N THR A 11 -19.11 17.14 -4.16
CA THR A 11 -17.98 16.28 -3.83
C THR A 11 -18.26 14.99 -4.56
N THR A 12 -17.52 14.75 -5.63
CA THR A 12 -17.46 13.47 -6.30
C THR A 12 -17.04 12.46 -5.24
N ILE A 13 -18.03 11.76 -4.70
CA ILE A 13 -17.76 10.48 -4.05
C ILE A 13 -17.17 9.66 -5.19
N GLU A 14 -15.86 9.42 -5.15
CA GLU A 14 -15.25 8.45 -6.04
C GLU A 14 -16.02 7.15 -5.83
N GLU A 15 -16.89 6.83 -6.78
CA GLU A 15 -17.60 5.57 -6.74
C GLU A 15 -16.52 4.50 -6.74
N THR A 16 -16.56 3.58 -5.78
CA THR A 16 -15.83 2.29 -5.79
C THR A 16 -16.08 1.42 -7.06
N ASN A 17 -16.71 2.00 -8.07
CA ASN A 17 -16.96 1.47 -9.40
C ASN A 17 -15.83 1.83 -10.40
N ASP A 18 -14.91 2.73 -10.08
CA ASP A 18 -13.78 3.07 -10.96
C ASP A 18 -12.69 1.99 -10.88
N GLN A 19 -12.90 0.92 -11.65
CA GLN A 19 -11.77 0.19 -12.20
C GLN A 19 -11.35 0.96 -13.44
N GLY A 20 -10.39 1.88 -13.26
CA GLY A 20 -9.80 2.66 -14.35
C GLY A 20 -9.49 1.76 -15.54
N GLU A 21 -9.62 2.31 -16.75
CA GLU A 21 -9.57 1.63 -18.06
C GLU A 21 -8.38 0.67 -18.23
N ALA A 22 -8.43 -0.49 -17.60
CA ALA A 22 -7.54 -1.59 -17.82
C ALA A 22 -7.99 -2.27 -19.10
N LYS A 23 -7.09 -2.41 -20.08
CA LYS A 23 -7.28 -3.26 -21.26
C LYS A 23 -7.96 -4.55 -20.81
N GLU A 24 -9.19 -4.80 -21.28
CA GLU A 24 -10.03 -5.86 -20.76
C GLU A 24 -9.28 -7.21 -20.78
N ALA A 25 -8.96 -7.72 -19.60
CA ALA A 25 -8.38 -9.05 -19.43
C ALA A 25 -9.47 -10.10 -19.72
N ARG A 26 -9.67 -10.45 -21.00
CA ARG A 26 -10.57 -11.52 -21.41
C ARG A 26 -9.82 -12.85 -21.44
N CYS A 27 -10.43 -13.91 -20.92
CA CYS A 27 -9.94 -15.27 -21.13
C CYS A 27 -9.97 -15.59 -22.64
N PRO A 28 -8.84 -15.99 -23.26
CA PRO A 28 -8.75 -16.21 -24.70
C PRO A 28 -9.47 -17.49 -25.17
N VAL A 29 -9.89 -18.35 -24.23
CA VAL A 29 -10.64 -19.59 -24.49
C VAL A 29 -12.05 -19.44 -23.95
N THR A 30 -13.05 -19.60 -24.82
CA THR A 30 -14.46 -19.58 -24.44
C THR A 30 -14.85 -20.92 -23.82
N HIS A 31 -15.00 -20.96 -22.50
CA HIS A 31 -15.59 -22.10 -21.81
C HIS A 31 -17.12 -22.05 -21.89
N SER A 32 -17.76 -23.13 -22.34
CA SER A 32 -19.20 -23.30 -22.23
C SER A 32 -19.57 -23.45 -20.75
N ALA A 33 -20.22 -22.42 -20.20
CA ALA A 33 -20.79 -22.38 -18.85
C ALA A 33 -19.82 -22.29 -17.66
N ALA A 34 -18.78 -21.46 -17.75
CA ALA A 34 -18.34 -20.69 -16.59
C ALA A 34 -18.89 -19.28 -16.75
N ALA A 35 -20.03 -19.03 -16.09
CA ALA A 35 -20.75 -17.77 -16.10
C ALA A 35 -19.79 -16.60 -15.89
N ASP A 36 -19.84 -15.61 -16.78
CA ASP A 36 -19.39 -14.27 -16.44
C ASP A 36 -20.10 -13.91 -15.13
N PRO A 37 -19.37 -13.70 -14.02
CA PRO A 37 -20.00 -13.50 -12.71
C PRO A 37 -20.92 -12.27 -12.70
N ASP A 38 -20.89 -11.41 -13.73
CA ASP A 38 -21.88 -10.38 -13.98
C ASP A 38 -22.34 -10.29 -15.45
N HIS A 39 -23.10 -11.29 -15.92
CA HIS A 39 -23.70 -11.26 -17.27
C HIS A 39 -24.42 -9.94 -17.63
N ASN A 40 -24.95 -9.22 -16.64
CA ASN A 40 -25.66 -7.96 -16.84
C ASN A 40 -24.75 -6.73 -16.95
N LYS A 41 -23.50 -6.79 -16.44
CA LYS A 41 -22.52 -5.69 -16.55
C LYS A 41 -22.15 -5.40 -18.00
N ARG A 42 -22.20 -6.40 -18.88
CA ARG A 42 -22.01 -6.23 -20.33
C ARG A 42 -23.02 -5.27 -20.96
N TRP A 43 -24.28 -5.32 -20.53
CA TRP A 43 -25.38 -4.53 -21.11
C TRP A 43 -25.55 -3.18 -20.42
N TRP A 44 -25.24 -3.12 -19.12
CA TRP A 44 -25.30 -1.90 -18.32
C TRP A 44 -23.99 -1.71 -17.55
N PRO A 45 -22.92 -1.20 -18.21
CA PRO A 45 -21.60 -1.07 -17.59
C PRO A 45 -21.59 -0.09 -16.42
N ASN A 46 -22.44 0.95 -16.46
CA ASN A 46 -22.51 2.01 -15.46
C ASN A 46 -23.57 1.75 -14.37
N ARG A 47 -24.03 0.50 -14.19
CA ARG A 47 -24.97 0.16 -13.12
C ARG A 47 -24.28 0.18 -11.75
N LEU A 48 -25.03 0.53 -10.71
CA LEU A 48 -24.56 0.45 -9.33
C LEU A 48 -24.16 -0.98 -8.94
N ASN A 49 -22.94 -1.16 -8.42
CA ASN A 49 -22.41 -2.45 -8.02
C ASN A 49 -22.83 -2.84 -6.58
N ILE A 50 -23.91 -3.60 -6.46
CA ILE A 50 -24.42 -4.07 -5.16
C ILE A 50 -23.70 -5.30 -4.59
N LYS A 51 -22.76 -5.91 -5.33
CA LYS A 51 -22.07 -7.15 -4.88
C LYS A 51 -21.20 -6.92 -3.66
N ILE A 52 -20.76 -5.68 -3.43
CA ILE A 52 -19.98 -5.30 -2.27
C ILE A 52 -20.72 -5.61 -0.96
N LEU A 53 -22.06 -5.49 -0.95
CA LEU A 53 -22.89 -5.78 0.22
C LEU A 53 -22.90 -7.27 0.59
N ALA A 54 -22.59 -8.13 -0.37
CA ALA A 54 -22.47 -9.56 -0.12
C ALA A 54 -21.04 -9.97 0.30
N LYS A 55 -20.04 -9.08 0.19
CA LYS A 55 -18.64 -9.39 0.50
C LYS A 55 -18.55 -9.78 1.98
N ASN A 56 -17.97 -10.94 2.27
CA ASN A 56 -17.83 -11.51 3.62
C ASN A 56 -19.13 -11.92 4.34
N SER A 57 -20.15 -12.35 3.59
CA SER A 57 -21.36 -12.96 4.19
C SER A 57 -21.00 -14.14 5.12
N PRO A 58 -21.65 -14.30 6.29
CA PRO A 58 -21.39 -15.42 7.22
C PRO A 58 -21.49 -16.80 6.58
N ALA A 59 -22.41 -16.99 5.63
CA ALA A 59 -22.56 -18.23 4.86
C ALA A 59 -21.32 -18.63 4.04
N ARG A 60 -20.37 -17.71 3.81
CA ARG A 60 -19.08 -17.98 3.14
C ARG A 60 -17.93 -18.22 4.10
N ASN A 61 -18.14 -18.05 5.41
CA ASN A 61 -17.12 -18.29 6.42
C ASN A 61 -16.95 -19.80 6.66
N PRO A 62 -15.80 -20.41 6.32
CA PRO A 62 -15.58 -21.83 6.55
C PRO A 62 -15.45 -22.20 8.04
N LEU A 63 -15.23 -21.22 8.92
CA LEU A 63 -15.10 -21.43 10.37
C LEU A 63 -16.44 -21.53 11.10
N GLY A 64 -17.55 -21.22 10.42
CA GLY A 64 -18.89 -21.18 11.00
C GLY A 64 -19.22 -19.86 11.69
N GLU A 65 -20.52 -19.66 11.97
CA GLU A 65 -21.03 -18.40 12.54
C GLU A 65 -20.66 -18.20 14.01
N GLU A 66 -20.51 -19.30 14.76
CA GLU A 66 -20.23 -19.30 16.21
C GLU A 66 -18.74 -19.19 16.56
N PHE A 67 -17.85 -19.06 15.55
CA PHE A 67 -16.41 -19.01 15.79
C PHE A 67 -15.96 -17.62 16.27
N ASP A 68 -15.39 -17.58 17.48
CA ASP A 68 -14.82 -16.37 18.08
C ASP A 68 -13.29 -16.35 17.92
N TYR A 69 -12.82 -15.51 16.97
CA TYR A 69 -11.39 -15.36 16.70
C TYR A 69 -10.64 -14.73 17.87
N VAL A 70 -11.24 -13.79 18.61
CA VAL A 70 -10.57 -13.11 19.73
C VAL A 70 -10.28 -14.12 20.83
N LYS A 71 -11.29 -14.88 21.24
CA LYS A 71 -11.14 -15.94 22.24
C LYS A 71 -10.14 -17.02 21.79
N ALA A 72 -10.15 -17.40 20.52
CA ALA A 72 -9.22 -18.38 19.98
C ALA A 72 -7.77 -17.86 19.99
N PHE A 73 -7.56 -16.59 19.62
CA PHE A 73 -6.24 -15.96 19.61
C PHE A 73 -5.68 -15.77 21.03
N GLU A 74 -6.52 -15.37 21.98
CA GLU A 74 -6.12 -15.22 23.39
C GLU A 74 -5.70 -16.55 24.04
N ALA A 75 -6.24 -17.67 23.56
CA ALA A 75 -5.88 -19.01 24.03
C ALA A 75 -4.59 -19.56 23.39
N LEU A 76 -4.00 -18.85 22.42
CA LEU A 76 -2.84 -19.31 21.66
C LEU A 76 -1.54 -19.17 22.46
N ASP A 77 -0.68 -20.19 22.42
CA ASP A 77 0.69 -20.07 22.93
C ASP A 77 1.56 -19.26 21.96
N LEU A 78 1.63 -17.95 22.20
CA LEU A 78 2.41 -17.04 21.37
C LEU A 78 3.92 -17.29 21.47
N ALA A 79 4.41 -17.89 22.56
CA ALA A 79 5.82 -18.20 22.70
C ALA A 79 6.21 -19.38 21.79
N GLU A 80 5.38 -20.41 21.75
CA GLU A 80 5.54 -21.55 20.85
C GLU A 80 5.45 -21.11 19.38
N VAL A 81 4.42 -20.34 19.02
CA VAL A 81 4.25 -19.86 17.63
C VAL A 81 5.46 -19.03 17.16
N LYS A 82 5.97 -18.13 18.00
CA LYS A 82 7.17 -17.34 17.65
C LYS A 82 8.41 -18.22 17.48
N LYS A 83 8.55 -19.24 18.33
CA LYS A 83 9.66 -20.20 18.26
C LYS A 83 9.58 -21.00 16.95
N ASP A 84 8.40 -21.45 16.56
CA ASP A 84 8.19 -22.21 15.34
C ASP A 84 8.45 -21.37 14.09
N ILE A 85 8.03 -20.10 14.09
CA ILE A 85 8.36 -19.16 13.01
C ILE A 85 9.89 -19.01 12.88
N ALA A 86 10.60 -18.81 13.99
CA ALA A 86 12.06 -18.71 13.98
C ALA A 86 12.74 -20.00 13.45
N HIS A 87 12.19 -21.17 13.78
CA HIS A 87 12.67 -22.44 13.23
C HIS A 87 12.46 -22.50 11.72
N VAL A 88 11.24 -22.22 11.24
CA VAL A 88 10.89 -22.22 9.81
C VAL A 88 11.81 -21.29 9.01
N MET A 89 12.20 -20.14 9.56
CA MET A 89 13.10 -19.20 8.90
C MET A 89 14.47 -19.78 8.52
N THR A 90 14.88 -20.92 9.08
CA THR A 90 16.16 -21.58 8.77
C THR A 90 16.01 -23.02 8.26
N ASP A 91 14.78 -23.52 8.19
CA ASP A 91 14.44 -24.86 7.73
C ASP A 91 14.16 -24.87 6.22
N SER A 92 15.25 -24.75 5.45
CA SER A 92 15.21 -24.68 3.98
C SER A 92 14.55 -25.92 3.35
N LYS A 93 13.66 -25.68 2.38
CA LYS A 93 12.93 -26.72 1.64
C LYS A 93 13.48 -26.91 0.24
N ASP A 94 13.63 -28.16 -0.20
CA ASP A 94 14.20 -28.48 -1.51
C ASP A 94 13.41 -27.92 -2.70
N TRP A 95 12.08 -27.80 -2.55
CA TRP A 95 11.19 -27.27 -3.59
C TRP A 95 11.18 -25.74 -3.66
N TRP A 96 11.73 -25.05 -2.65
CA TRP A 96 11.95 -23.61 -2.65
C TRP A 96 13.11 -23.24 -1.71
N PRO A 97 14.37 -23.47 -2.12
CA PRO A 97 15.51 -23.32 -1.21
C PRO A 97 15.63 -21.92 -0.61
N ALA A 98 16.05 -21.82 0.65
CA ALA A 98 16.25 -20.55 1.32
C ALA A 98 17.51 -19.85 0.81
N ASP A 99 17.36 -18.62 0.31
CA ASP A 99 18.50 -17.79 -0.05
C ASP A 99 19.38 -17.53 1.17
N PHE A 100 20.70 -17.66 1.02
CA PHE A 100 21.68 -17.47 2.10
C PHE A 100 21.44 -18.38 3.33
N GLY A 101 20.67 -19.45 3.20
CA GLY A 101 20.31 -20.35 4.30
C GLY A 101 19.20 -19.84 5.22
N THR A 102 18.47 -18.77 4.84
CA THR A 102 17.34 -18.27 5.63
C THR A 102 16.21 -17.65 4.80
N TYR A 103 14.95 -17.90 5.19
CA TYR A 103 13.77 -17.25 4.60
C TYR A 103 13.48 -15.87 5.19
N ALA A 104 14.31 -15.33 6.09
CA ALA A 104 14.03 -14.06 6.76
C ALA A 104 13.76 -12.91 5.76
N PRO A 105 14.57 -12.68 4.72
CA PRO A 105 14.31 -11.60 3.76
C PRO A 105 12.99 -11.78 3.01
N PHE A 106 12.63 -13.04 2.68
CA PHE A 106 11.38 -13.37 2.01
C PHE A 106 10.16 -13.08 2.89
N MET A 107 10.19 -13.51 4.16
CA MET A 107 9.10 -13.29 5.11
C MET A 107 8.85 -11.81 5.40
N ILE A 108 9.92 -11.01 5.50
CA ILE A 108 9.82 -9.55 5.67
C ILE A 108 9.15 -8.91 4.44
N ARG A 109 9.58 -9.28 3.24
CA ARG A 109 8.96 -8.80 2.00
C ARG A 109 7.48 -9.17 1.93
N MET A 110 7.13 -10.40 2.28
CA MET A 110 5.74 -10.86 2.32
C MET A 110 4.91 -10.01 3.31
N ALA A 111 5.41 -9.81 4.54
CA ALA A 111 4.73 -9.00 5.55
C ALA A 111 4.53 -7.55 5.10
N TRP A 112 5.56 -6.94 4.48
CA TRP A 112 5.46 -5.61 3.88
C TRP A 112 4.37 -5.52 2.82
N HIS A 113 4.35 -6.45 1.86
CA HIS A 113 3.32 -6.47 0.82
C HIS A 113 1.91 -6.71 1.40
N ALA A 114 1.78 -7.55 2.43
CA ALA A 114 0.51 -7.81 3.09
C ALA A 114 -0.01 -6.56 3.83
N ALA A 115 0.87 -5.81 4.49
CA ALA A 115 0.51 -4.60 5.23
C ALA A 115 0.17 -3.42 4.31
N THR A 116 0.89 -3.28 3.19
CA THR A 116 0.70 -2.14 2.28
C THR A 116 -0.42 -2.35 1.28
N ALA A 117 -0.81 -3.59 0.96
CA ALA A 117 -1.95 -3.94 0.11
C ALA A 117 -2.07 -3.17 -1.22
N GLY A 118 -0.95 -2.66 -1.76
CA GLY A 118 -0.94 -1.82 -2.96
C GLY A 118 -1.43 -0.37 -2.76
N SER A 119 -1.48 0.12 -1.52
CA SER A 119 -1.78 1.51 -1.18
C SER A 119 -0.87 2.48 -1.94
N LYS A 120 -1.45 3.56 -2.47
CA LYS A 120 -0.73 4.66 -3.12
C LYS A 120 -0.41 5.82 -2.16
N VAL A 121 -0.83 5.71 -0.89
CA VAL A 121 -0.53 6.72 0.12
C VAL A 121 0.99 6.80 0.33
N GLY A 122 1.56 8.00 0.18
CA GLY A 122 2.99 8.25 0.31
C GLY A 122 3.82 7.89 -0.93
N VAL A 123 3.19 7.37 -2.01
CA VAL A 123 3.87 7.03 -3.27
C VAL A 123 3.86 8.27 -4.17
N LEU A 124 4.87 9.14 -4.00
CA LEU A 124 4.98 10.41 -4.73
C LEU A 124 5.90 10.29 -5.95
N THR A 125 5.66 9.28 -6.80
CA THR A 125 6.44 9.01 -8.02
C THR A 125 5.63 8.20 -9.03
N ASP A 126 5.90 8.43 -10.32
CA ASP A 126 5.38 7.62 -11.41
C ASP A 126 6.23 6.35 -11.69
N ARG A 127 7.39 6.23 -11.04
CA ARG A 127 8.38 5.15 -11.26
C ARG A 127 8.35 4.14 -10.13
N GLU A 128 7.18 3.56 -9.88
CA GLU A 128 7.00 2.56 -8.82
C GLU A 128 7.97 1.38 -8.97
N GLY A 129 8.59 1.01 -7.84
CA GLY A 129 9.60 -0.06 -7.79
C GLY A 129 11.04 0.40 -8.06
N ALA A 130 11.27 1.65 -8.50
CA ALA A 130 12.60 2.22 -8.56
C ALA A 130 12.97 2.91 -7.24
N LEU A 131 14.15 2.61 -6.69
CA LEU A 131 14.68 3.32 -5.53
C LEU A 131 15.26 4.67 -5.97
N THR A 132 14.51 5.74 -5.76
CA THR A 132 14.86 7.11 -6.15
C THR A 132 14.47 8.10 -5.05
N ASN A 133 15.00 9.32 -5.12
CA ASN A 133 14.65 10.42 -4.22
C ASN A 133 13.35 11.16 -4.63
N ASP A 134 12.56 10.60 -5.55
CA ASP A 134 11.37 11.25 -6.12
C ASP A 134 10.36 11.65 -5.04
N PHE A 135 10.24 10.86 -3.98
CA PHE A 135 9.38 11.20 -2.84
C PHE A 135 9.67 12.61 -2.30
N LEU A 136 10.94 12.93 -2.08
CA LEU A 136 11.36 14.20 -1.50
C LEU A 136 11.31 15.34 -2.51
N VAL A 137 11.65 15.06 -3.77
CA VAL A 137 11.54 16.03 -4.87
C VAL A 137 10.09 16.46 -5.05
N THR A 138 9.16 15.52 -5.13
CA THR A 138 7.73 15.80 -5.28
C THR A 138 7.14 16.45 -4.03
N LEU A 139 7.54 16.03 -2.83
CA LEU A 139 7.05 16.61 -1.57
C LEU A 139 7.45 18.08 -1.40
N LEU A 140 8.66 18.44 -1.86
CA LEU A 140 9.21 19.79 -1.72
C LEU A 140 8.97 20.68 -2.94
N ASP A 141 8.34 20.13 -3.98
CA ASP A 141 7.94 20.90 -5.15
C ASP A 141 6.93 21.98 -4.75
N LEU A 142 7.29 23.23 -5.02
CA LEU A 142 6.46 24.40 -4.73
C LEU A 142 5.20 24.44 -5.60
N GLU A 143 5.17 23.70 -6.71
CA GLU A 143 4.01 23.61 -7.60
C GLU A 143 2.97 22.60 -7.10
N THR A 144 3.32 21.78 -6.10
CA THR A 144 2.40 20.80 -5.48
C THR A 144 1.71 21.40 -4.26
N SER A 145 0.41 21.67 -4.36
CA SER A 145 -0.42 22.10 -3.24
C SER A 145 -1.02 20.90 -2.51
N TRP A 146 -1.00 20.93 -1.18
CA TRP A 146 -1.55 19.87 -0.32
C TRP A 146 -2.77 20.37 0.44
N GLU A 147 -3.87 19.63 0.34
CA GLU A 147 -5.12 19.91 1.04
C GLU A 147 -5.56 18.70 1.86
N ARG A 148 -6.33 18.94 2.91
CA ARG A 148 -6.83 17.84 3.74
C ARG A 148 -7.86 17.02 2.95
N GLY A 149 -7.63 15.72 2.87
CA GLY A 149 -8.54 14.75 2.27
C GLY A 149 -9.44 14.07 3.31
N GLU A 150 -9.87 12.85 2.99
CA GLU A 150 -10.69 12.03 3.89
C GLU A 150 -9.87 11.50 5.08
N GLY A 151 -10.46 11.52 6.28
CA GLY A 151 -9.82 11.00 7.49
C GLY A 151 -8.53 11.74 7.87
N ASP A 152 -7.42 11.00 7.91
CA ASP A 152 -6.07 11.49 8.21
C ASP A 152 -5.18 11.60 6.96
N LEU A 153 -5.79 11.58 5.76
CA LEU A 153 -5.10 11.72 4.48
C LEU A 153 -5.11 13.15 3.95
N TYR A 154 -4.23 13.40 3.00
CA TYR A 154 -4.04 14.67 2.31
C TYR A 154 -3.92 14.42 0.81
N ASN A 155 -4.52 15.31 0.02
CA ASN A 155 -4.51 15.29 -1.43
C ASN A 155 -3.49 16.32 -1.92
N GLY A 156 -2.49 15.85 -2.64
CA GLY A 156 -1.51 16.68 -3.33
C GLY A 156 -1.91 16.86 -4.79
N LYS A 157 -1.84 18.08 -5.30
CA LYS A 157 -2.04 18.36 -6.73
C LYS A 157 -0.96 19.31 -7.24
N ASN A 158 -0.27 18.88 -8.29
CA ASN A 158 0.71 19.72 -8.97
C ASN A 158 0.00 20.62 -9.99
N ALA A 159 0.23 21.93 -9.90
CA ALA A 159 -0.44 22.92 -10.73
C ALA A 159 -0.01 22.88 -12.21
N THR A 160 1.24 22.49 -12.49
CA THR A 160 1.81 22.50 -13.85
C THR A 160 1.62 21.17 -14.56
N SER A 161 1.97 20.06 -13.91
CA SER A 161 1.88 18.72 -14.50
C SER A 161 0.47 18.13 -14.39
N GLY A 162 -0.34 18.61 -13.45
CA GLY A 162 -1.65 18.04 -13.14
C GLY A 162 -1.58 16.72 -12.36
N ALA A 163 -0.38 16.27 -11.96
CA ALA A 163 -0.20 15.05 -11.18
C ALA A 163 -0.93 15.16 -9.83
N THR A 164 -1.57 14.07 -9.43
CA THR A 164 -2.29 13.96 -8.15
C THR A 164 -1.62 12.91 -7.27
N PHE A 165 -1.57 13.19 -5.97
CA PHE A 165 -0.94 12.34 -4.99
C PHE A 165 -1.81 12.23 -3.74
N THR A 166 -1.63 11.15 -2.99
CA THR A 166 -2.21 10.99 -1.66
C THR A 166 -1.08 10.81 -0.65
N GLY A 167 -1.12 11.58 0.42
CA GLY A 167 -0.14 11.53 1.51
C GLY A 167 -0.84 11.39 2.86
N SER A 168 -0.11 10.89 3.84
CA SER A 168 -0.50 10.90 5.25
C SER A 168 0.32 11.93 6.04
N ARG A 169 0.02 12.08 7.32
CA ARG A 169 0.86 12.89 8.22
C ARG A 169 2.30 12.38 8.31
N ALA A 170 2.51 11.06 8.21
CA ALA A 170 3.85 10.47 8.25
C ALA A 170 4.69 10.89 7.04
N ASP A 171 4.04 11.20 5.91
CA ASP A 171 4.71 11.66 4.69
C ASP A 171 4.93 13.18 4.75
N LEU A 172 3.89 13.94 5.08
CA LEU A 172 3.94 15.41 5.06
C LEU A 172 4.79 16.02 6.18
N VAL A 173 5.08 15.27 7.25
CA VAL A 173 5.93 15.77 8.34
C VAL A 173 7.33 16.15 7.85
N PHE A 174 7.84 15.48 6.81
CA PHE A 174 9.13 15.81 6.19
C PHE A 174 9.13 17.16 5.46
N GLY A 175 7.97 17.66 5.04
CA GLY A 175 7.83 18.99 4.43
C GLY A 175 7.46 20.10 5.41
N ALA A 176 6.88 19.74 6.57
CA ALA A 176 6.28 20.67 7.53
C ALA A 176 7.14 20.90 8.80
N ASN A 177 7.91 19.92 9.24
CA ASN A 177 8.81 20.08 10.40
C ASN A 177 10.15 20.67 9.95
N SER A 178 10.64 21.72 10.63
CA SER A 178 11.85 22.44 10.21
C SER A 178 13.12 21.58 10.18
N GLU A 179 13.28 20.65 11.11
CA GLU A 179 14.47 19.78 11.17
C GLU A 179 14.41 18.70 10.08
N LEU A 180 13.25 18.05 9.94
CA LEU A 180 13.05 17.03 8.91
C LEU A 180 13.09 17.62 7.51
N ARG A 181 12.58 18.85 7.34
CA ARG A 181 12.63 19.57 6.07
C ARG A 181 14.05 19.86 5.62
N ALA A 182 14.93 20.27 6.54
CA ALA A 182 16.33 20.48 6.21
C ALA A 182 16.99 19.19 5.69
N VAL A 183 16.67 18.04 6.28
CA VAL A 183 17.16 16.75 5.81
C VAL A 183 16.54 16.37 4.45
N ALA A 184 15.24 16.62 4.28
CA ALA A 184 14.52 16.37 3.04
C ALA A 184 15.11 17.17 1.87
N GLU A 185 15.42 18.46 2.08
CA GLU A 185 16.02 19.35 1.07
C GLU A 185 17.40 18.86 0.61
N VAL A 186 18.21 18.34 1.54
CA VAL A 186 19.52 17.74 1.20
C VAL A 186 19.34 16.55 0.27
N TYR A 187 18.42 15.64 0.56
CA TYR A 187 18.20 14.45 -0.27
C TYR A 187 17.40 14.72 -1.55
N ALA A 188 16.61 15.79 -1.59
CA ALA A 188 15.90 16.23 -2.80
C ALA A 188 16.81 16.97 -3.80
N SER A 189 18.03 17.35 -3.39
CA SER A 189 18.98 18.04 -4.27
C SER A 189 19.36 17.19 -5.49
N ASP A 190 19.60 17.84 -6.64
CA ASP A 190 19.84 17.17 -7.93
C ASP A 190 21.05 16.23 -7.93
N ASP A 191 22.05 16.52 -7.11
CA ASP A 191 23.29 15.76 -6.94
C ASP A 191 23.23 14.73 -5.80
N ALA A 192 22.11 14.66 -5.06
CA ALA A 192 21.98 13.79 -3.90
C ALA A 192 21.42 12.39 -4.23
N ARG A 193 21.11 12.08 -5.50
CA ARG A 193 20.48 10.79 -5.89
C ARG A 193 21.28 9.57 -5.42
N GLU A 194 22.58 9.54 -5.69
CA GLU A 194 23.44 8.42 -5.27
C GLU A 194 23.58 8.35 -3.75
N LYS A 195 23.70 9.50 -3.09
CA LYS A 195 23.76 9.59 -1.64
C LYS A 195 22.48 9.06 -1.00
N PHE A 196 21.32 9.45 -1.50
CA PHE A 196 20.03 8.95 -1.04
C PHE A 196 19.96 7.42 -1.15
N THR A 197 20.30 6.85 -2.31
CA THR A 197 20.26 5.40 -2.52
C THR A 197 21.17 4.65 -1.56
N ARG A 198 22.42 5.10 -1.40
CA ARG A 198 23.38 4.46 -0.48
C ARG A 198 22.88 4.56 0.96
N ASP A 199 22.50 5.75 1.41
CA ASP A 199 22.11 5.97 2.80
C ASP A 199 20.78 5.25 3.13
N PHE A 200 19.88 5.10 2.15
CA PHE A 200 18.69 4.26 2.28
C PHE A 200 19.07 2.79 2.46
N VAL A 201 19.99 2.27 1.65
CA VAL A 201 20.48 0.88 1.78
C VAL A 201 21.17 0.67 3.13
N ASP A 202 22.00 1.60 3.57
CA ASP A 202 22.68 1.52 4.87
C ASP A 202 21.68 1.51 6.04
N ALA A 203 20.65 2.37 5.97
CA ALA A 203 19.58 2.38 6.98
C ALA A 203 18.79 1.07 6.96
N TRP A 204 18.48 0.54 5.78
CA TRP A 204 17.78 -0.73 5.62
C TRP A 204 18.59 -1.89 6.21
N VAL A 205 19.87 -2.03 5.82
CA VAL A 205 20.77 -3.05 6.33
C VAL A 205 20.87 -2.96 7.86
N LYS A 206 21.06 -1.75 8.40
CA LYS A 206 21.10 -1.54 9.84
C LYS A 206 19.86 -2.08 10.53
N VAL A 207 18.65 -1.78 10.03
CA VAL A 207 17.40 -2.27 10.62
C VAL A 207 17.32 -3.81 10.54
N MET A 208 17.75 -4.40 9.43
CA MET A 208 17.74 -5.86 9.25
C MET A 208 18.78 -6.58 10.12
N GLU A 209 19.83 -5.89 10.57
CA GLU A 209 20.88 -6.47 11.42
C GLU A 209 20.66 -6.22 12.91
N LEU A 210 19.65 -5.43 13.32
CA LEU A 210 19.42 -5.08 14.73
C LEU A 210 19.21 -6.30 15.66
N ASP A 211 18.81 -7.46 15.13
CA ASP A 211 18.62 -8.70 15.88
C ASP A 211 19.77 -9.72 15.67
N ARG A 212 20.78 -9.39 14.85
CA ARG A 212 21.93 -10.24 14.53
C ARG A 212 23.06 -10.08 15.56
N PHE A 213 22.78 -10.47 16.80
CA PHE A 213 23.76 -10.44 17.90
C PHE A 213 24.99 -11.33 17.66
N ASP A 214 24.93 -12.25 16.69
CA ASP A 214 26.04 -13.11 16.26
C ASP A 214 27.15 -12.35 15.51
N LEU A 215 26.83 -11.22 14.86
CA LEU A 215 27.78 -10.43 14.07
C LEU A 215 28.67 -9.50 14.92
N HIS A 216 28.31 -9.27 16.20
CA HIS A 216 28.95 -8.30 17.08
C HIS A 216 29.60 -8.90 18.33
N ARG A 217 30.15 -10.11 18.21
CA ARG A 217 30.84 -10.79 19.33
C ARG A 217 32.33 -10.44 19.44
#